data_AF-A0A3N1CTM0-F1
#
_entry.id   AF-A0A3N1CTM0-F1
#
_cell.length_a   1.000
_cell.length_b   1.000
_cell.length_c   1.000
_cell.angle_alpha   90.00
_cell.angle_beta   90.00
_cell.angle_gamma   90.00
#
_symmetry.space_group_name_H-M   'P 1'
#
loop_
_entity.id
_entity.type
_entity.pdbx_description
1 polymer ?
#
loop_
_entity_poly.entity_id
_entity_poly.type
_entity_poly.pdbx_seq_one_letter_code
_entity_poly.pdbx_strand_id
1 'polypeptide(L)'
;MAVWLVVACLAVAGAELYLAFGRSRRETAERSAQREESEQLAARLEEALGQLTELRADVAGRPEAADLARLTKRASELAQGQEDLSVALRRHDELAGYVGRIEERTGRTETSVAELHRTLTARVDAALARHEAALGELRAAQERQAADAAAALTEAHRAKAEQTALADAVAAEHARQGAVLEEALDELRQSARERTGELATELRTQGVRVDLALSEVRALGAREGGGEELRRIGAELDELRTADAEHAVRLADALAELRDTRAEQDERLAEAVVDLRDRISRPGAPEVPRALSGLDEPGALDAVREELMALRGRTDLALDRLDELDSERDRDLERYRDLAQALDAVEDHLAGQYAAGEVEATTVRGGLVGARPLSHELLSKAYENLVDAVDLRVRMQVPAGEEPWHTQYYLAGKNPARLRRDFVALLDGLRGTGPDPRRDAVHALALELRAADEGFAQIGPFVIIHVEDDLLCGVLTVAEARRFDMDRFLGDPAAAASGLRLLPEQRFRDLDERTQTA
;
A
#
# COMPACT_ATOMS: atom_id res chain seq x y z
N MET A 1 -96.16 115.61 -23.92
CA MET A 1 -94.97 114.77 -23.62
C MET A 1 -93.64 115.52 -23.69
N ALA A 2 -93.51 116.64 -24.42
CA ALA A 2 -92.27 117.41 -24.50
C ALA A 2 -91.88 118.22 -23.23
N VAL A 3 -92.84 118.51 -22.34
CA VAL A 3 -92.58 119.37 -21.15
C VAL A 3 -91.82 118.65 -20.03
N TRP A 4 -92.02 117.33 -19.88
CA TRP A 4 -91.35 116.55 -18.83
C TRP A 4 -89.90 116.20 -19.17
N LEU A 5 -89.57 116.05 -20.46
CA LEU A 5 -88.19 115.77 -20.90
C LEU A 5 -87.28 116.99 -20.69
N VAL A 6 -87.81 118.20 -20.89
CA VAL A 6 -87.06 119.45 -20.69
C VAL A 6 -86.78 119.70 -19.21
N VAL A 7 -87.72 119.38 -18.31
CA VAL A 7 -87.51 119.57 -16.86
C VAL A 7 -86.54 118.52 -16.28
N ALA A 8 -86.58 117.28 -16.76
CA ALA A 8 -85.61 116.25 -16.35
C ALA A 8 -84.18 116.57 -16.82
N CYS A 9 -84.01 117.11 -18.03
CA CYS A 9 -82.71 117.60 -18.51
C CYS A 9 -82.20 118.81 -17.71
N LEU A 10 -83.07 119.71 -17.24
CA LEU A 10 -82.69 120.86 -16.41
C LEU A 10 -82.24 120.46 -14.99
N ALA A 11 -82.77 119.38 -14.43
CA ALA A 11 -82.37 118.90 -13.10
C ALA A 11 -81.01 118.17 -13.10
N VAL A 12 -80.73 117.34 -14.11
CA VAL A 12 -79.44 116.64 -14.24
C VAL A 12 -78.31 117.61 -14.63
N ALA A 13 -78.60 118.57 -15.52
CA ALA A 13 -77.65 119.64 -15.84
C ALA A 13 -77.38 120.58 -14.65
N GLY A 14 -78.34 120.78 -13.75
CA GLY A 14 -78.16 121.58 -12.52
C GLY A 14 -77.24 120.91 -11.48
N ALA A 15 -77.23 119.58 -11.40
CA ALA A 15 -76.44 118.84 -10.41
C ALA A 15 -74.96 118.72 -10.80
N GLU A 16 -74.65 118.53 -12.09
CA GLU A 16 -73.25 118.47 -12.55
C GLU A 16 -72.57 119.85 -12.61
N LEU A 17 -73.33 120.92 -12.88
CA LEU A 17 -72.76 122.28 -12.83
C LEU A 17 -72.36 122.71 -11.41
N TYR A 18 -73.05 122.24 -10.37
CA TYR A 18 -72.78 122.66 -8.99
C TYR A 18 -71.51 122.01 -8.39
N LEU A 19 -71.14 120.79 -8.82
CA LEU A 19 -69.91 120.12 -8.35
C LEU A 19 -68.68 120.46 -9.20
N ALA A 20 -68.84 120.75 -10.50
CA ALA A 20 -67.73 121.19 -11.36
C ALA A 20 -67.27 122.62 -11.05
N PHE A 21 -68.17 123.54 -10.65
CA PHE A 21 -67.81 124.92 -10.33
C PHE A 21 -67.12 125.10 -8.96
N GLY A 22 -67.23 124.14 -8.04
CA GLY A 22 -66.69 124.25 -6.68
C GLY A 22 -65.19 123.91 -6.53
N ARG A 23 -64.62 123.04 -7.38
CA ARG A 23 -63.19 122.67 -7.34
C ARG A 23 -62.34 123.37 -8.41
N SER A 24 -62.93 123.76 -9.53
CA SER A 24 -62.20 124.34 -10.66
C SER A 24 -61.62 125.73 -10.40
N ARG A 25 -62.18 126.57 -9.50
CA ARG A 25 -61.66 127.94 -9.29
C ARG A 25 -60.49 128.05 -8.29
N ARG A 26 -60.24 127.04 -7.45
CA ARG A 26 -59.07 127.04 -6.54
C ARG A 26 -57.82 126.45 -7.22
N GLU A 27 -57.96 125.39 -8.01
CA GLU A 27 -56.81 124.79 -8.70
C GLU A 27 -56.28 125.60 -9.90
N THR A 28 -57.10 126.38 -10.61
CA THR A 28 -56.60 127.17 -11.76
C THR A 28 -55.92 128.48 -11.36
N ALA A 29 -56.18 129.00 -10.15
CA ALA A 29 -55.45 130.16 -9.62
C ALA A 29 -54.08 129.76 -9.04
N GLU A 30 -53.97 128.60 -8.39
CA GLU A 30 -52.69 128.10 -7.86
C GLU A 30 -51.77 127.54 -8.97
N ARG A 31 -52.33 126.89 -10.01
CA ARG A 31 -51.54 126.37 -11.14
C ARG A 31 -51.05 127.44 -12.13
N SER A 32 -51.67 128.62 -12.19
CA SER A 32 -51.17 129.74 -13.02
C SER A 32 -50.06 130.50 -12.32
N ALA A 33 -50.18 130.73 -11.00
CA ALA A 33 -49.09 131.31 -10.19
C ALA A 33 -47.86 130.38 -10.12
N GLN A 34 -48.06 129.06 -9.94
CA GLN A 34 -46.95 128.10 -9.95
C GLN A 34 -46.31 127.90 -11.33
N ARG A 35 -47.04 128.12 -12.43
CA ARG A 35 -46.45 128.06 -13.79
C ARG A 35 -45.60 129.29 -14.10
N GLU A 36 -46.06 130.50 -13.75
CA GLU A 36 -45.22 131.70 -13.89
C GLU A 36 -43.99 131.64 -12.96
N GLU A 37 -44.15 131.12 -11.74
CA GLU A 37 -43.04 130.99 -10.79
C GLU A 37 -42.07 129.86 -11.18
N SER A 38 -42.55 128.75 -11.75
CA SER A 38 -41.69 127.66 -12.27
C SER A 38 -41.04 127.98 -13.61
N GLU A 39 -41.67 128.76 -14.49
CA GLU A 39 -41.03 129.27 -15.71
C GLU A 39 -39.99 130.35 -15.39
N GLN A 40 -40.24 131.22 -14.39
CA GLN A 40 -39.23 132.15 -13.90
C GLN A 40 -38.10 131.46 -13.14
N LEU A 41 -38.38 130.42 -12.35
CA LEU A 41 -37.35 129.61 -11.70
C LEU A 41 -36.57 128.82 -12.73
N ALA A 42 -37.21 128.21 -13.72
CA ALA A 42 -36.53 127.47 -14.79
C ALA A 42 -35.66 128.41 -15.63
N ALA A 43 -36.16 129.59 -16.00
CA ALA A 43 -35.37 130.59 -16.71
C ALA A 43 -34.18 131.08 -15.87
N ARG A 44 -34.36 131.31 -14.55
CA ARG A 44 -33.27 131.66 -13.64
C ARG A 44 -32.29 130.50 -13.40
N LEU A 45 -32.76 129.25 -13.42
CA LEU A 45 -31.90 128.07 -13.26
C LEU A 45 -31.13 127.80 -14.53
N GLU A 46 -31.74 128.01 -15.70
CA GLU A 46 -31.09 127.89 -17.00
C GLU A 46 -30.10 129.03 -17.22
N GLU A 47 -30.41 130.25 -16.78
CA GLU A 47 -29.49 131.39 -16.74
C GLU A 47 -28.36 131.14 -15.72
N ALA A 48 -28.65 130.63 -14.52
CA ALA A 48 -27.63 130.30 -13.53
C ALA A 48 -26.77 129.11 -13.94
N LEU A 49 -27.33 128.12 -14.63
CA LEU A 49 -26.59 127.00 -15.22
C LEU A 49 -25.77 127.48 -16.41
N GLY A 50 -26.29 128.43 -17.21
CA GLY A 50 -25.57 129.14 -18.26
C GLY A 50 -24.37 129.90 -17.72
N GLN A 51 -24.59 130.72 -16.69
CA GLN A 51 -23.53 131.46 -15.99
C GLN A 51 -22.54 130.51 -15.29
N LEU A 52 -22.99 129.39 -14.73
CA LEU A 52 -22.11 128.36 -14.18
C LEU A 52 -21.34 127.61 -15.25
N THR A 53 -21.91 127.36 -16.43
CA THR A 53 -21.18 126.73 -17.54
C THR A 53 -20.19 127.69 -18.17
N GLU A 54 -20.53 128.98 -18.26
CA GLU A 54 -19.63 130.04 -18.71
C GLU A 54 -18.50 130.27 -17.69
N LEU A 55 -18.80 130.38 -16.39
CA LEU A 55 -17.79 130.40 -15.31
C LEU A 55 -16.96 129.12 -15.28
N ARG A 56 -17.54 127.95 -15.55
CA ARG A 56 -16.81 126.68 -15.59
C ARG A 56 -15.94 126.57 -16.84
N ALA A 57 -16.35 127.15 -17.96
CA ALA A 57 -15.52 127.27 -19.17
C ALA A 57 -14.38 128.28 -18.97
N ASP A 58 -14.65 129.40 -18.30
CA ASP A 58 -13.68 130.45 -17.98
C ASP A 58 -12.67 129.99 -16.91
N VAL A 59 -13.12 129.18 -15.95
CA VAL A 59 -12.25 128.47 -14.98
C VAL A 59 -11.49 127.33 -15.67
N ALA A 60 -12.11 126.56 -16.58
CA ALA A 60 -11.43 125.49 -17.33
C ALA A 60 -10.34 126.01 -18.28
N GLY A 61 -10.44 127.27 -18.74
CA GLY A 61 -9.41 127.95 -19.51
C GLY A 61 -8.20 128.42 -18.69
N ARG A 62 -8.30 128.41 -17.35
CA ARG A 62 -7.16 128.74 -16.47
C ARG A 62 -6.28 127.50 -16.29
N PRO A 63 -4.94 127.64 -16.38
CA PRO A 63 -4.02 126.51 -16.22
C PRO A 63 -4.20 125.77 -14.88
N GLU A 64 -4.63 126.49 -13.84
CA GLU A 64 -4.89 125.96 -12.49
C GLU A 64 -6.07 124.96 -12.42
N ALA A 65 -7.06 125.04 -13.31
CA ALA A 65 -8.19 124.10 -13.33
C ALA A 65 -7.84 122.77 -13.99
N ALA A 66 -6.96 122.80 -15.00
CA ALA A 66 -6.38 121.59 -15.57
C ALA A 66 -5.51 120.86 -14.53
N ASP A 67 -4.80 121.60 -13.68
CA ASP A 67 -4.04 121.03 -12.58
C ASP A 67 -4.95 120.48 -11.46
N LEU A 68 -6.05 121.16 -11.12
CA LEU A 68 -7.02 120.65 -10.15
C LEU A 68 -7.70 119.36 -10.63
N ALA A 69 -8.05 119.28 -11.92
CA ALA A 69 -8.62 118.06 -12.54
C ALA A 69 -7.62 116.90 -12.57
N ARG A 70 -6.33 117.18 -12.85
CA ARG A 70 -5.25 116.19 -12.76
C ARG A 70 -5.03 115.73 -11.33
N LEU A 71 -5.13 116.63 -10.35
CA LEU A 71 -5.00 116.31 -8.94
C LEU A 71 -6.20 115.50 -8.41
N THR A 72 -7.43 115.82 -8.81
CA THR A 72 -8.61 115.02 -8.44
C THR A 72 -8.58 113.64 -9.09
N LYS A 73 -8.17 113.54 -10.36
CA LYS A 73 -7.96 112.24 -11.01
C LYS A 73 -6.86 111.41 -10.34
N ARG A 74 -5.71 112.03 -10.02
CA ARG A 74 -4.65 111.36 -9.24
C ARG A 74 -5.12 110.97 -7.85
N ALA A 75 -5.94 111.78 -7.19
CA ALA A 75 -6.51 111.46 -5.89
C ALA A 75 -7.49 110.28 -5.96
N SER A 76 -8.32 110.18 -7.00
CA SER A 76 -9.19 109.00 -7.20
C SER A 76 -8.40 107.75 -7.55
N GLU A 77 -7.35 107.86 -8.37
CA GLU A 77 -6.46 106.73 -8.70
C GLU A 77 -5.67 106.26 -7.46
N LEU A 78 -5.24 107.19 -6.60
CA LEU A 78 -4.62 106.89 -5.31
C LEU A 78 -5.62 106.24 -4.34
N ALA A 79 -6.85 106.73 -4.27
CA ALA A 79 -7.90 106.16 -3.43
C ALA A 79 -8.25 104.73 -3.87
N GLN A 80 -8.37 104.50 -5.18
CA GLN A 80 -8.63 103.17 -5.74
C GLN A 80 -7.42 102.24 -5.55
N GLY A 81 -6.20 102.74 -5.72
CA GLY A 81 -4.98 101.98 -5.38
C GLY A 81 -4.87 101.65 -3.89
N GLN A 82 -5.33 102.53 -2.99
CA GLN A 82 -5.41 102.25 -1.56
C GLN A 82 -6.47 101.19 -1.23
N GLU A 83 -7.61 101.22 -1.92
CA GLU A 83 -8.66 100.22 -1.76
C GLU A 83 -8.19 98.84 -2.25
N ASP A 84 -7.60 98.76 -3.45
CA ASP A 84 -7.03 97.53 -4.01
C ASP A 84 -5.91 96.96 -3.13
N LEU A 85 -5.04 97.82 -2.59
CA LEU A 85 -4.00 97.41 -1.64
C LEU A 85 -4.62 96.86 -0.35
N SER A 86 -5.69 97.49 0.16
CA SER A 86 -6.38 97.02 1.36
C SER A 86 -7.05 95.65 1.15
N VAL A 87 -7.60 95.40 -0.05
CA VAL A 87 -8.18 94.11 -0.43
C VAL A 87 -7.07 93.06 -0.57
N ALA A 88 -5.95 93.41 -1.20
CA ALA A 88 -4.81 92.51 -1.34
C ALA A 88 -4.21 92.13 0.02
N LEU A 89 -4.10 93.08 0.95
CA LEU A 89 -3.63 92.82 2.31
C LEU A 89 -4.58 91.92 3.09
N ARG A 90 -5.91 92.14 3.01
CA ARG A 90 -6.88 91.21 3.64
C ARG A 90 -6.77 89.81 3.07
N ARG A 91 -6.64 89.68 1.74
CA ARG A 91 -6.47 88.38 1.10
C ARG A 91 -5.17 87.69 1.49
N HIS A 92 -4.10 88.46 1.68
CA HIS A 92 -2.84 87.95 2.21
C HIS A 92 -3.00 87.45 3.66
N ASP A 93 -3.70 88.20 4.51
CA ASP A 93 -3.97 87.78 5.90
C ASP A 93 -4.85 86.52 5.97
N GLU A 94 -5.85 86.40 5.10
CA GLU A 94 -6.67 85.20 4.97
C GLU A 94 -5.85 83.98 4.52
N LEU A 95 -4.96 84.16 3.54
CA LEU A 95 -4.05 83.11 3.07
C LEU A 95 -3.03 82.72 4.14
N ALA A 96 -2.47 83.69 4.87
CA ALA A 96 -1.58 83.42 6.00
C ALA A 96 -2.30 82.62 7.09
N GLY A 97 -3.56 82.95 7.40
CA GLY A 97 -4.39 82.17 8.31
C GLY A 97 -4.71 80.76 7.80
N TYR A 98 -4.86 80.58 6.49
CA TYR A 98 -5.06 79.26 5.89
C TYR A 98 -3.80 78.40 5.94
N VAL A 99 -2.63 78.97 5.62
CA VAL A 99 -1.33 78.32 5.72
C VAL A 99 -1.06 77.88 7.17
N GLY A 100 -1.28 78.77 8.16
CA GLY A 100 -1.13 78.41 9.57
C GLY A 100 -2.03 77.25 10.02
N ARG A 101 -3.27 77.17 9.51
CA ARG A 101 -4.16 76.02 9.77
C ARG A 101 -3.68 74.72 9.11
N ILE A 102 -3.08 74.81 7.93
CA ILE A 102 -2.50 73.64 7.26
C ILE A 102 -1.27 73.16 8.02
N GLU A 103 -0.37 74.06 8.41
CA GLU A 103 0.83 73.73 9.19
C GLU A 103 0.44 73.09 10.54
N GLU A 104 -0.54 73.66 11.23
CA GLU A 104 -1.04 73.08 12.49
C GLU A 104 -1.65 71.69 12.28
N ARG A 105 -2.46 71.48 11.24
CA ARG A 105 -3.00 70.15 10.90
C ARG A 105 -1.88 69.16 10.57
N THR A 106 -0.88 69.60 9.82
CA THR A 106 0.25 68.77 9.40
C THR A 106 1.10 68.36 10.59
N GLY A 107 1.41 69.29 11.50
CA GLY A 107 2.13 68.99 12.75
C GLY A 107 1.36 68.03 13.66
N ARG A 108 0.03 68.15 13.75
CA ARG A 108 -0.81 67.17 14.47
C ARG A 108 -0.74 65.78 13.82
N THR A 109 -0.82 65.69 12.49
CA THR A 109 -0.72 64.40 11.80
C THR A 109 0.67 63.77 11.95
N GLU A 110 1.74 64.55 11.87
CA GLU A 110 3.11 64.06 12.09
C GLU A 110 3.28 63.52 13.51
N THR A 111 2.73 64.22 14.51
CA THR A 111 2.75 63.76 15.91
C THR A 111 1.98 62.45 16.07
N SER A 112 0.79 62.34 15.48
CA SER A 112 0.00 61.09 15.50
C SER A 112 0.71 59.94 14.78
N VAL A 113 1.38 60.21 13.65
CA VAL A 113 2.16 59.18 12.93
C VAL A 113 3.34 58.72 13.77
N ALA A 114 4.07 59.63 14.43
CA ALA A 114 5.19 59.29 15.31
C ALA A 114 4.73 58.48 16.54
N GLU A 115 3.56 58.77 17.10
CA GLU A 115 2.97 58.01 18.20
C GLU A 115 2.51 56.61 17.76
N LEU A 116 1.85 56.50 16.60
CA LEU A 116 1.49 55.21 16.01
C LEU A 116 2.73 54.38 15.70
N HIS A 117 3.79 54.98 15.16
CA HIS A 117 5.03 54.28 14.85
C HIS A 117 5.71 53.75 16.12
N ARG A 118 5.78 54.55 17.19
CA ARG A 118 6.29 54.10 18.50
C ARG A 118 5.45 52.96 19.08
N THR A 119 4.13 53.06 19.00
CA THR A 119 3.21 52.04 19.51
C THR A 119 3.33 50.73 18.72
N LEU A 120 3.46 50.82 17.39
CA LEU A 120 3.66 49.66 16.52
C LEU A 120 5.01 48.99 16.78
N THR A 121 6.09 49.77 16.90
CA THR A 121 7.42 49.25 17.20
C THR A 121 7.42 48.52 18.54
N ALA A 122 6.88 49.12 19.60
CA ALA A 122 6.77 48.48 20.91
C ALA A 122 5.93 47.19 20.88
N ARG A 123 4.86 47.14 20.07
CA ARG A 123 4.04 45.92 19.89
C ARG A 123 4.80 44.83 19.15
N VAL A 124 5.58 45.19 18.13
CA VAL A 124 6.40 44.25 17.37
C VAL A 124 7.51 43.69 18.27
N ASP A 125 8.21 44.53 19.02
CA ASP A 125 9.26 44.08 19.95
C ASP A 125 8.70 43.14 21.03
N ALA A 126 7.54 43.47 21.60
CA ALA A 126 6.86 42.60 22.57
C ALA A 126 6.34 41.29 21.94
N ALA A 127 6.00 41.28 20.66
CA ALA A 127 5.63 40.05 19.95
C ALA A 127 6.88 39.20 19.68
N LEU A 128 7.98 39.80 19.22
CA LEU A 128 9.26 39.13 18.99
C LEU A 128 9.78 38.48 20.28
N ALA A 129 9.80 39.22 21.39
CA ALA A 129 10.23 38.68 22.68
C ALA A 129 9.38 37.48 23.15
N ARG A 130 8.06 37.50 22.91
CA ARG A 130 7.17 36.37 23.20
C ARG A 130 7.45 35.15 22.32
N HIS A 131 7.71 35.37 21.03
CA HIS A 131 8.06 34.28 20.13
C HIS A 131 9.44 33.68 20.44
N GLU A 132 10.43 34.49 20.79
CA GLU A 132 11.74 34.02 21.23
C GLU A 132 11.66 33.18 22.51
N ALA A 133 10.86 33.63 23.50
CA ALA A 133 10.61 32.87 24.71
C ALA A 133 9.93 31.51 24.40
N ALA A 134 8.88 31.52 23.57
CA ALA A 134 8.18 30.29 23.16
C ALA A 134 9.09 29.33 22.39
N LEU A 135 9.98 29.83 21.53
CA LEU A 135 10.99 29.02 20.85
C LEU A 135 12.02 28.44 21.82
N GLY A 136 12.40 29.18 22.86
CA GLY A 136 13.26 28.69 23.94
C GLY A 136 12.61 27.53 24.72
N GLU A 137 11.34 27.68 25.09
CA GLU A 137 10.57 26.63 25.77
C GLU A 137 10.40 25.37 24.90
N LEU A 138 10.11 25.55 23.60
CA LEU A 138 9.98 24.45 22.66
C LEU A 138 11.31 23.69 22.48
N ARG A 139 12.44 24.40 22.36
CA ARG A 139 13.77 23.78 22.29
C ARG A 139 14.10 23.00 23.55
N ALA A 140 13.85 23.58 24.73
CA ALA A 140 14.06 22.89 26.00
C ALA A 140 13.17 21.65 26.14
N ALA A 141 11.93 21.69 25.63
CA ALA A 141 11.05 20.53 25.59
C ALA A 141 11.56 19.44 24.63
N GLN A 142 12.04 19.84 23.44
CA GLN A 142 12.64 18.92 22.47
C GLN A 142 13.92 18.26 23.01
N GLU A 143 14.78 19.01 23.70
CA GLU A 143 15.99 18.46 24.32
C GLU A 143 15.65 17.44 25.42
N ARG A 144 14.64 17.72 26.26
CA ARG A 144 14.13 16.75 27.24
C ARG A 144 13.58 15.50 26.56
N GLN A 145 12.74 15.66 25.55
CA GLN A 145 12.17 14.54 24.80
C GLN A 145 13.26 13.70 24.10
N ALA A 146 14.30 14.34 23.57
CA ALA A 146 15.44 13.65 22.97
C ALA A 146 16.26 12.87 24.02
N ALA A 147 16.47 13.45 25.20
CA ALA A 147 17.14 12.78 26.32
C ALA A 147 16.34 11.55 26.81
N ASP A 148 15.03 11.70 26.98
CA ASP A 148 14.13 10.61 27.39
C ASP A 148 14.09 9.49 26.34
N ALA A 149 14.03 9.85 25.05
CA ALA A 149 14.07 8.89 23.96
C ALA A 149 15.41 8.14 23.89
N ALA A 150 16.54 8.84 24.11
CA ALA A 150 17.86 8.22 24.16
C ALA A 150 18.01 7.25 25.34
N ALA A 151 17.44 7.59 26.51
CA ALA A 151 17.39 6.71 27.67
C ALA A 151 16.55 5.46 27.39
N ALA A 152 15.35 5.64 26.83
CA ALA A 152 14.47 4.52 26.45
C ALA A 152 15.11 3.60 25.40
N LEU A 153 15.80 4.16 24.40
CA LEU A 153 16.52 3.37 23.40
C LEU A 153 17.66 2.56 24.03
N THR A 154 18.38 3.14 24.99
CA THR A 154 19.46 2.44 25.71
C THR A 154 18.91 1.29 26.53
N GLU A 155 17.78 1.47 27.21
CA GLU A 155 17.10 0.41 27.95
C GLU A 155 16.58 -0.69 27.03
N ALA A 156 15.98 -0.34 25.90
CA ALA A 156 15.53 -1.29 24.89
C ALA A 156 16.69 -2.12 24.31
N HIS A 157 17.84 -1.49 24.03
CA HIS A 157 19.04 -2.20 23.58
C HIS A 157 19.58 -3.17 24.65
N ARG A 158 19.56 -2.77 25.93
CA ARG A 158 19.94 -3.66 27.04
C ARG A 158 19.00 -4.87 27.13
N ALA A 159 17.69 -4.64 27.09
CA ALA A 159 16.70 -5.71 27.11
C ALA A 159 16.86 -6.67 25.91
N LYS A 160 17.14 -6.15 24.71
CA LYS A 160 17.43 -6.96 23.53
C LYS A 160 18.70 -7.79 23.69
N ALA A 161 19.76 -7.22 24.29
CA ALA A 161 21.00 -7.95 24.57
C ALA A 161 20.75 -9.08 25.59
N GLU A 162 19.97 -8.83 26.64
CA GLU A 162 19.57 -9.85 27.63
C GLU A 162 18.74 -10.96 26.98
N GLN A 163 17.79 -10.62 26.09
CA GLN A 163 17.01 -11.61 25.32
C GLN A 163 17.88 -12.45 24.39
N THR A 164 18.86 -11.81 23.72
CA THR A 164 19.78 -12.53 22.82
C THR A 164 20.65 -13.50 23.61
N ALA A 165 21.18 -13.07 24.77
CA ALA A 165 21.95 -13.94 25.65
C ALA A 165 21.12 -15.13 26.18
N LEU A 166 19.84 -14.92 26.48
CA LEU A 166 18.94 -16.00 26.91
C LEU A 166 18.63 -16.97 25.76
N ALA A 167 18.40 -16.45 24.54
CA ALA A 167 18.20 -17.28 23.36
C ALA A 167 19.45 -18.13 23.05
N ASP A 168 20.64 -17.54 23.13
CA ASP A 168 21.91 -18.25 22.93
C ASP A 168 22.12 -19.33 24.00
N ALA A 169 21.77 -19.06 25.26
CA ALA A 169 21.84 -20.04 26.34
C ALA A 169 20.88 -21.23 26.13
N VAL A 170 19.65 -20.96 25.67
CA VAL A 170 18.66 -21.99 25.34
C VAL A 170 19.13 -22.82 24.14
N ALA A 171 19.65 -22.18 23.09
CA ALA A 171 20.21 -22.87 21.94
C ALA A 171 21.41 -23.76 22.32
N ALA A 172 22.30 -23.29 23.19
CA ALA A 172 23.42 -24.07 23.71
C ALA A 172 22.95 -25.27 24.55
N GLU A 173 21.87 -25.13 25.32
CA GLU A 173 21.28 -26.25 26.06
C GLU A 173 20.65 -27.28 25.13
N HIS A 174 19.89 -26.85 24.12
CA HIS A 174 19.33 -27.75 23.12
C HIS A 174 20.42 -28.48 22.32
N ALA A 175 21.52 -27.80 21.98
CA ALA A 175 22.66 -28.45 21.33
C ALA A 175 23.30 -29.51 22.23
N ARG A 176 23.43 -29.25 23.54
CA ARG A 176 23.92 -30.23 24.52
C ARG A 176 22.99 -31.42 24.64
N GLN A 177 21.68 -31.19 24.74
CA GLN A 177 20.68 -32.25 24.79
C GLN A 177 20.67 -33.08 23.50
N GLY A 178 20.78 -32.42 22.33
CA GLY A 178 20.88 -33.09 21.03
C GLY A 178 22.12 -33.98 20.94
N ALA A 179 23.27 -33.53 21.45
CA ALA A 179 24.49 -34.35 21.49
C ALA A 179 24.34 -35.59 22.39
N VAL A 180 23.71 -35.45 23.56
CA VAL A 180 23.43 -36.59 24.46
C VAL A 180 22.47 -37.58 23.81
N LEU A 181 21.44 -37.09 23.09
CA LEU A 181 20.50 -37.96 22.37
C LEU A 181 21.16 -38.66 21.18
N GLU A 182 22.04 -37.99 20.43
CA GLU A 182 22.81 -38.62 19.35
C GLU A 182 23.74 -39.71 19.90
N GLU A 183 24.45 -39.46 21.01
CA GLU A 183 25.28 -40.47 21.67
C GLU A 183 24.45 -41.68 22.11
N ALA A 184 23.29 -41.46 22.74
CA ALA A 184 22.38 -42.53 23.11
C ALA A 184 21.84 -43.31 21.90
N LEU A 185 21.52 -42.63 20.79
CA LEU A 185 21.10 -43.27 19.54
C LEU A 185 22.22 -44.10 18.93
N ASP A 186 23.47 -43.65 18.99
CA ASP A 186 24.61 -44.41 18.51
C ASP A 186 24.90 -45.64 19.37
N GLU A 187 24.75 -45.54 20.70
CA GLU A 187 24.79 -46.69 21.61
C GLU A 187 23.67 -47.70 21.31
N LEU A 188 22.44 -47.23 21.07
CA LEU A 188 21.30 -48.08 20.67
C LEU A 188 21.56 -48.74 19.30
N ARG A 189 22.05 -47.99 18.31
CA ARG A 189 22.42 -48.53 16.99
C ARG A 189 23.53 -49.56 17.10
N GLN A 190 24.52 -49.34 17.96
CA GLN A 190 25.58 -50.32 18.20
C GLN A 190 25.01 -51.58 18.84
N SER A 191 24.18 -51.44 19.87
CA SER A 191 23.50 -52.56 20.54
C SER A 191 22.62 -53.35 19.57
N ALA A 192 21.89 -52.67 18.69
CA ALA A 192 21.07 -53.28 17.65
C ALA A 192 21.92 -54.03 16.61
N ARG A 193 23.09 -53.49 16.20
CA ARG A 193 24.04 -54.18 15.30
C ARG A 193 24.63 -55.43 15.94
N GLU A 194 24.99 -55.35 17.21
CA GLU A 194 25.48 -56.50 17.98
C GLU A 194 24.39 -57.57 18.05
N ARG A 195 23.15 -57.17 18.38
CA ARG A 195 22.02 -58.08 18.49
C ARG A 195 21.59 -58.71 17.16
N THR A 196 21.55 -57.95 16.08
CA THR A 196 21.30 -58.48 14.72
C THR A 196 22.43 -59.39 14.27
N GLY A 197 23.68 -59.12 14.64
CA GLY A 197 24.81 -60.02 14.44
C GLY A 197 24.62 -61.37 15.13
N GLU A 198 24.21 -61.36 16.39
CA GLU A 198 23.86 -62.57 17.16
C GLU A 198 22.70 -63.34 16.52
N LEU A 199 21.59 -62.66 16.21
CA LEU A 199 20.42 -63.28 15.57
C LEU A 199 20.75 -63.86 14.20
N ALA A 200 21.56 -63.19 13.39
CA ALA A 200 22.00 -63.70 12.09
C ALA A 200 22.90 -64.94 12.22
N THR A 201 23.65 -65.09 13.31
CA THR A 201 24.38 -66.34 13.60
C THR A 201 23.45 -67.46 14.07
N GLU A 202 22.44 -67.13 14.86
CA GLU A 202 21.43 -68.09 15.30
C GLU A 202 20.56 -68.59 14.13
N LEU A 203 20.08 -67.69 13.28
CA LEU A 203 19.32 -68.00 12.07
C LEU A 203 20.13 -68.82 11.08
N ARG A 204 21.43 -68.52 10.87
CA ARG A 204 22.31 -69.40 10.06
C ARG A 204 22.40 -70.80 10.65
N THR A 205 22.47 -70.92 11.97
CA THR A 205 22.51 -72.21 12.66
C THR A 205 21.17 -72.95 12.52
N GLN A 206 20.05 -72.25 12.58
CA GLN A 206 18.71 -72.82 12.37
C GLN A 206 18.45 -73.18 10.90
N GLY A 207 18.88 -72.36 9.94
CA GLY A 207 18.79 -72.62 8.50
C GLY A 207 19.54 -73.89 8.11
N VAL A 208 20.74 -74.11 8.64
CA VAL A 208 21.47 -75.38 8.46
C VAL A 208 20.68 -76.58 9.02
N ARG A 209 19.95 -76.42 10.14
CA ARG A 209 19.08 -77.48 10.67
C ARG A 209 17.85 -77.73 9.80
N VAL A 210 17.23 -76.67 9.27
CA VAL A 210 16.05 -76.76 8.39
C VAL A 210 16.44 -77.36 7.05
N ASP A 211 17.58 -76.99 6.46
CA ASP A 211 18.10 -77.60 5.23
C ASP A 211 18.40 -79.09 5.43
N LEU A 212 18.94 -79.46 6.60
CA LEU A 212 19.14 -80.86 6.97
C LEU A 212 17.79 -81.59 7.06
N ALA A 213 16.80 -81.02 7.76
CA ALA A 213 15.46 -81.59 7.89
C ALA A 213 14.70 -81.67 6.55
N LEU A 214 14.80 -80.66 5.69
CA LEU A 214 14.22 -80.66 4.35
C LEU A 214 14.92 -81.66 3.43
N SER A 215 16.23 -81.88 3.59
CA SER A 215 16.94 -82.95 2.88
C SER A 215 16.46 -84.34 3.32
N GLU A 216 16.15 -84.52 4.61
CA GLU A 216 15.55 -85.74 5.15
C GLU A 216 14.10 -85.94 4.67
N VAL A 217 13.28 -84.88 4.66
CA VAL A 217 11.90 -84.92 4.14
C VAL A 217 11.87 -85.17 2.63
N ARG A 218 12.80 -84.59 1.85
CA ARG A 218 12.95 -84.90 0.42
C ARG A 218 13.40 -86.35 0.19
N ALA A 219 14.26 -86.89 1.05
CA ALA A 219 14.65 -88.30 1.01
C ALA A 219 13.47 -89.24 1.37
N LEU A 220 12.53 -88.78 2.21
CA LEU A 220 11.32 -89.51 2.57
C LEU A 220 10.21 -89.40 1.51
N GLY A 221 10.03 -88.22 0.90
CA GLY A 221 9.02 -87.95 -0.14
C GLY A 221 9.29 -88.63 -1.50
N ALA A 222 10.50 -89.15 -1.72
CA ALA A 222 10.81 -90.01 -2.87
C ALA A 222 10.21 -91.44 -2.74
N ARG A 223 9.58 -91.77 -1.61
CA ARG A 223 8.76 -92.98 -1.45
C ARG A 223 7.29 -92.58 -1.55
N GLU A 224 6.56 -93.25 -2.44
CA GLU A 224 5.17 -92.95 -2.80
C GLU A 224 4.26 -92.77 -1.57
N GLY A 225 3.71 -91.56 -1.40
CA GLY A 225 2.77 -91.24 -0.30
C GLY A 225 2.71 -89.77 0.17
N GLY A 226 3.61 -88.88 -0.27
CA GLY A 226 3.79 -87.52 0.31
C GLY A 226 2.70 -86.45 0.03
N GLY A 227 1.59 -86.79 -0.65
CA GLY A 227 0.55 -85.81 -1.02
C GLY A 227 -0.29 -85.29 0.16
N GLU A 228 -0.28 -85.99 1.29
CA GLU A 228 -0.96 -85.55 2.52
C GLU A 228 -0.07 -84.62 3.35
N GLU A 229 1.24 -84.84 3.31
CA GLU A 229 2.24 -84.02 3.99
C GLU A 229 2.43 -82.66 3.29
N LEU A 230 2.41 -82.63 1.95
CA LEU A 230 2.39 -81.36 1.20
C LEU A 230 1.11 -80.54 1.44
N ARG A 231 -0.03 -81.19 1.69
CA ARG A 231 -1.27 -80.50 2.08
C ARG A 231 -1.18 -79.94 3.50
N ARG A 232 -0.53 -80.65 4.43
CA ARG A 232 -0.25 -80.13 5.78
C ARG A 232 0.65 -78.89 5.72
N ILE A 233 1.73 -78.94 4.94
CA ILE A 233 2.65 -77.81 4.74
C ILE A 233 1.93 -76.62 4.08
N GLY A 234 1.05 -76.88 3.11
CA GLY A 234 0.22 -75.83 2.50
C GLY A 234 -0.72 -75.15 3.50
N ALA A 235 -1.34 -75.91 4.41
CA ALA A 235 -2.20 -75.36 5.46
C ALA A 235 -1.40 -74.52 6.49
N GLU A 236 -0.19 -74.96 6.87
CA GLU A 236 0.71 -74.20 7.75
C GLU A 236 1.15 -72.87 7.11
N LEU A 237 1.35 -72.84 5.78
CA LEU A 237 1.65 -71.61 5.05
C LEU A 237 0.47 -70.63 5.01
N ASP A 238 -0.76 -71.12 4.87
CA ASP A 238 -1.95 -70.28 4.89
C ASP A 238 -2.26 -69.75 6.30
N GLU A 239 -1.99 -70.53 7.35
CA GLU A 239 -2.03 -70.04 8.75
C GLU A 239 -0.98 -68.93 8.98
N LEU A 240 0.24 -69.08 8.48
CA LEU A 240 1.29 -68.05 8.55
C LEU A 240 0.88 -66.76 7.83
N ARG A 241 0.26 -66.86 6.64
CA ARG A 241 -0.24 -65.68 5.90
C ARG A 241 -1.37 -64.97 6.64
N THR A 242 -2.25 -65.72 7.29
CA THR A 242 -3.35 -65.16 8.06
C THR A 242 -2.80 -64.42 9.29
N ALA A 243 -1.82 -65.01 9.98
CA ALA A 243 -1.14 -64.37 11.10
C ALA A 243 -0.40 -63.08 10.70
N ASP A 244 0.19 -63.04 9.50
CA ASP A 244 0.88 -61.87 8.97
C ASP A 244 -0.09 -60.73 8.62
N ALA A 245 -1.23 -61.06 8.00
CA ALA A 245 -2.30 -60.08 7.75
C ALA A 245 -2.86 -59.49 9.05
N GLU A 246 -3.06 -60.31 10.09
CA GLU A 246 -3.48 -59.85 11.42
C GLU A 246 -2.41 -59.00 12.14
N HIS A 247 -1.12 -59.25 11.88
CA HIS A 247 -0.04 -58.43 12.40
C HIS A 247 0.00 -57.06 11.71
N ALA A 248 -0.16 -57.02 10.39
CA ALA A 248 -0.19 -55.78 9.61
C ALA A 248 -1.34 -54.84 10.04
N VAL A 249 -2.52 -55.39 10.33
CA VAL A 249 -3.66 -54.61 10.87
C VAL A 249 -3.32 -54.04 12.26
N ARG A 250 -2.75 -54.85 13.16
CA ARG A 250 -2.36 -54.40 14.51
C ARG A 250 -1.30 -53.29 14.47
N LEU A 251 -0.34 -53.36 13.54
CA LEU A 251 0.67 -52.33 13.35
C LEU A 251 0.05 -51.03 12.83
N ALA A 252 -0.89 -51.12 11.88
CA ALA A 252 -1.60 -49.96 11.36
C ALA A 252 -2.40 -49.25 12.46
N ASP A 253 -3.08 -50.01 13.33
CA ASP A 253 -3.82 -49.47 14.47
C ASP A 253 -2.90 -48.81 15.51
N ALA A 254 -1.77 -49.44 15.85
CA ALA A 254 -0.79 -48.87 16.79
C ALA A 254 -0.15 -47.57 16.25
N LEU A 255 0.12 -47.50 14.94
CA LEU A 255 0.63 -46.29 14.31
C LEU A 255 -0.43 -45.17 14.21
N ALA A 256 -1.71 -45.52 14.13
CA ALA A 256 -2.79 -44.53 14.23
C ALA A 256 -2.87 -43.97 15.66
N GLU A 257 -2.83 -44.83 16.68
CA GLU A 257 -2.87 -44.43 18.09
C GLU A 257 -1.68 -43.53 18.49
N LEU A 258 -0.47 -43.81 17.98
CA LEU A 258 0.71 -42.96 18.18
C LEU A 258 0.61 -41.61 17.49
N ARG A 259 -0.04 -41.54 16.31
CA ARG A 259 -0.28 -40.26 15.63
C ARG A 259 -1.31 -39.42 16.38
N ASP A 260 -2.36 -40.04 16.89
CA ASP A 260 -3.39 -39.35 17.66
C ASP A 260 -2.84 -38.82 18.99
N THR A 261 -2.05 -39.61 19.71
CA THR A 261 -1.39 -39.15 20.94
C THR A 261 -0.38 -38.04 20.69
N ARG A 262 0.37 -38.08 19.58
CA ARG A 262 1.27 -36.98 19.20
C ARG A 262 0.50 -35.71 18.84
N ALA A 263 -0.59 -35.83 18.08
CA ALA A 263 -1.44 -34.69 17.74
C ALA A 263 -2.03 -34.04 19.01
N GLU A 264 -2.47 -34.84 19.98
CA GLU A 264 -2.95 -34.34 21.28
C GLU A 264 -1.85 -33.64 22.09
N GLN A 265 -0.61 -34.16 22.06
CA GLN A 265 0.53 -33.52 22.71
C GLN A 265 0.90 -32.18 22.06
N ASP A 266 0.93 -32.15 20.73
CA ASP A 266 1.22 -30.93 19.95
C ASP A 266 0.14 -29.86 20.18
N GLU A 267 -1.14 -30.25 20.27
CA GLU A 267 -2.24 -29.34 20.62
C GLU A 267 -2.10 -28.79 22.04
N ARG A 268 -1.81 -29.64 23.03
CA ARG A 268 -1.59 -29.20 24.42
C ARG A 268 -0.37 -28.29 24.57
N LEU A 269 0.71 -28.56 23.84
CA LEU A 269 1.89 -27.70 23.79
C LEU A 269 1.58 -26.35 23.14
N ALA A 270 0.85 -26.36 22.02
CA ALA A 270 0.43 -25.13 21.36
C ALA A 270 -0.47 -24.28 22.28
N GLU A 271 -1.43 -24.89 22.97
CA GLU A 271 -2.30 -24.23 23.94
C GLU A 271 -1.50 -23.65 25.11
N ALA A 272 -0.56 -24.41 25.69
CA ALA A 272 0.30 -23.95 26.77
C ALA A 272 1.19 -22.77 26.35
N VAL A 273 1.74 -22.80 25.14
CA VAL A 273 2.56 -21.71 24.58
C VAL A 273 1.71 -20.46 24.32
N VAL A 274 0.49 -20.61 23.81
CA VAL A 274 -0.45 -19.49 23.62
C VAL A 274 -0.84 -18.89 24.96
N ASP A 275 -1.17 -19.68 25.98
CA ASP A 275 -1.51 -19.18 27.32
C ASP A 275 -0.31 -18.45 27.96
N LEU A 276 0.91 -18.99 27.82
CA LEU A 276 2.14 -18.30 28.24
C LEU A 276 2.34 -16.97 27.51
N ARG A 277 2.15 -16.96 26.19
CA ARG A 277 2.29 -15.76 25.36
C ARG A 277 1.24 -14.70 25.70
N ASP A 278 0.00 -15.09 25.92
CA ASP A 278 -1.09 -14.19 26.32
C ASP A 278 -0.84 -13.60 27.71
N ARG A 279 -0.32 -14.39 28.64
CA ARG A 279 0.11 -13.91 29.97
C ARG A 279 1.24 -12.89 29.86
N ILE A 280 2.18 -13.08 28.94
CA ILE A 280 3.31 -12.15 28.71
C ILE A 280 2.87 -10.90 27.93
N SER A 281 1.93 -11.03 26.99
CA SER A 281 1.59 -9.97 26.03
C SER A 281 0.49 -9.01 26.51
N ARG A 282 -0.25 -9.30 27.60
CA ARG A 282 -1.27 -8.40 28.16
C ARG A 282 -0.63 -7.14 28.75
N PRO A 283 -0.75 -5.96 28.10
CA PRO A 283 -0.19 -4.72 28.60
C PRO A 283 -1.13 -4.17 29.67
N GLY A 284 -0.63 -4.00 30.90
CA GLY A 284 -1.42 -3.51 32.04
C GLY A 284 -1.76 -4.56 33.10
N ALA A 285 -1.19 -5.76 33.03
CA ALA A 285 -1.07 -6.58 34.24
C ALA A 285 -0.21 -5.79 35.25
N PRO A 286 -0.68 -5.58 36.50
CA PRO A 286 0.14 -4.95 37.53
C PRO A 286 1.45 -5.74 37.65
N GLU A 287 2.56 -5.00 37.78
CA GLU A 287 3.93 -5.46 38.04
C GLU A 287 4.06 -6.97 38.22
N VAL A 288 4.78 -7.62 37.28
CA VAL A 288 5.33 -8.99 37.37
C VAL A 288 4.98 -9.65 38.72
N PRO A 289 3.95 -10.49 38.79
CA PRO A 289 3.50 -11.02 40.05
C PRO A 289 4.69 -11.64 40.79
N ARG A 290 4.76 -11.36 42.10
CA ARG A 290 5.47 -12.13 43.14
C ARG A 290 5.15 -13.64 43.14
N ALA A 291 4.63 -14.21 42.05
CA ALA A 291 4.43 -15.65 41.84
C ALA A 291 5.74 -16.42 41.68
N LEU A 292 6.86 -15.77 41.34
CA LEU A 292 8.19 -16.36 41.51
C LEU A 292 8.71 -16.27 42.96
N SER A 293 8.06 -15.49 43.82
CA SER A 293 8.31 -15.44 45.27
C SER A 293 7.48 -16.47 46.06
N GLY A 294 6.57 -17.19 45.40
CA GLY A 294 5.83 -18.33 45.96
C GLY A 294 6.57 -19.67 45.85
N LEU A 295 7.74 -19.70 45.20
CA LEU A 295 8.64 -20.87 45.20
C LEU A 295 9.34 -21.09 46.55
N ASP A 296 9.19 -20.15 47.49
CA ASP A 296 9.63 -20.29 48.89
C ASP A 296 8.61 -21.04 49.76
N GLU A 297 7.43 -21.40 49.25
CA GLU A 297 6.55 -22.34 49.98
C GLU A 297 7.19 -23.74 49.95
N PRO A 298 7.52 -24.33 51.13
CA PRO A 298 8.06 -25.67 51.22
C PRO A 298 7.01 -26.68 50.77
N GLY A 299 6.98 -26.97 49.46
CA GLY A 299 6.06 -27.89 48.81
C GLY A 299 5.84 -27.62 47.32
N ALA A 300 6.00 -26.38 46.85
CA ALA A 300 5.83 -26.05 45.43
C ALA A 300 6.95 -26.64 44.55
N LEU A 301 8.18 -26.61 45.03
CA LEU A 301 9.32 -27.27 44.38
C LEU A 301 9.18 -28.80 44.40
N ASP A 302 8.59 -29.37 45.45
CA ASP A 302 8.35 -30.81 45.54
C ASP A 302 7.23 -31.25 44.58
N ALA A 303 6.17 -30.44 44.40
CA ALA A 303 5.13 -30.70 43.42
C ALA A 303 5.66 -30.64 41.97
N VAL A 304 6.46 -29.63 41.64
CA VAL A 304 7.12 -29.56 40.31
C VAL A 304 8.11 -30.71 40.12
N ARG A 305 8.81 -31.12 41.18
CA ARG A 305 9.73 -32.27 41.13
C ARG A 305 8.99 -33.59 40.95
N GLU A 306 7.86 -33.79 41.63
CA GLU A 306 6.98 -34.95 41.43
C GLU A 306 6.41 -34.99 40.02
N GLU A 307 5.97 -33.84 39.49
CA GLU A 307 5.45 -33.75 38.13
C GLU A 307 6.53 -34.02 37.07
N LEU A 308 7.76 -33.51 37.28
CA LEU A 308 8.91 -33.82 36.44
C LEU A 308 9.32 -35.29 36.52
N MET A 309 9.27 -35.91 37.70
CA MET A 309 9.53 -37.34 37.85
C MET A 309 8.43 -38.20 37.18
N ALA A 310 7.17 -37.78 37.26
CA ALA A 310 6.05 -38.44 36.59
C ALA A 310 6.11 -38.26 35.06
N LEU A 311 6.60 -37.11 34.58
CA LEU A 311 6.83 -36.87 33.15
C LEU A 311 8.02 -37.71 32.65
N ARG A 312 9.10 -37.79 33.44
CA ARG A 312 10.25 -38.63 33.14
C ARG A 312 9.87 -40.11 33.07
N GLY A 313 9.13 -40.63 34.06
CA GLY A 313 8.66 -42.01 34.03
C GLY A 313 7.73 -42.34 32.85
N ARG A 314 6.92 -41.38 32.39
CA ARG A 314 6.12 -41.53 31.16
C ARG A 314 6.96 -41.50 29.90
N THR A 315 8.02 -40.69 29.88
CA THR A 315 8.97 -40.62 28.76
C THR A 315 9.77 -41.91 28.66
N ASP A 316 10.27 -42.43 29.79
CA ASP A 316 10.99 -43.69 29.85
C ASP A 316 10.12 -44.86 29.35
N LEU A 317 8.83 -44.92 29.76
CA LEU A 317 7.89 -45.93 29.25
C LEU A 317 7.62 -45.80 27.74
N ALA A 318 7.57 -44.57 27.22
CA ALA A 318 7.38 -44.33 25.79
C ALA A 318 8.63 -44.70 24.98
N LEU A 319 9.82 -44.50 25.54
CA LEU A 319 11.09 -44.93 24.96
C LEU A 319 11.19 -46.46 24.94
N ASP A 320 10.84 -47.14 26.03
CA ASP A 320 10.79 -48.61 26.07
C ASP A 320 9.84 -49.18 25.00
N ARG A 321 8.70 -48.51 24.77
CA ARG A 321 7.75 -48.91 23.73
C ARG A 321 8.26 -48.63 22.32
N LEU A 322 9.03 -47.56 22.13
CA LEU A 322 9.70 -47.29 20.85
C LEU A 322 10.78 -48.32 20.54
N ASP A 323 11.55 -48.77 21.54
CA ASP A 323 12.56 -49.82 21.37
C ASP A 323 11.92 -51.17 21.01
N GLU A 324 10.75 -51.48 21.58
CA GLU A 324 9.97 -52.67 21.21
C GLU A 324 9.46 -52.58 19.76
N LEU A 325 8.96 -51.42 19.34
CA LEU A 325 8.50 -51.17 17.98
C LEU A 325 9.63 -51.14 16.96
N ASP A 326 10.81 -50.63 17.32
CA ASP A 326 11.99 -50.68 16.46
C ASP A 326 12.49 -52.13 16.31
N SER A 327 12.41 -52.93 17.38
CA SER A 327 12.71 -54.37 17.33
C SER A 327 11.70 -55.16 16.49
N GLU A 328 10.45 -54.74 16.43
CA GLU A 328 9.43 -55.29 15.52
C GLU A 328 9.64 -54.82 14.09
N ARG A 329 9.96 -53.53 13.87
CA ARG A 329 10.28 -52.97 12.55
C ARG A 329 11.49 -53.68 11.95
N ASP A 330 12.52 -53.99 12.72
CA ASP A 330 13.71 -54.68 12.22
C ASP A 330 13.36 -56.11 11.77
N ARG A 331 12.46 -56.79 12.49
CA ARG A 331 11.91 -58.09 12.06
C ARG A 331 11.06 -57.96 10.80
N ASP A 332 10.27 -56.90 10.68
CA ASP A 332 9.46 -56.64 9.48
C ASP A 332 10.34 -56.26 8.29
N LEU A 333 11.41 -55.49 8.48
CA LEU A 333 12.38 -55.17 7.43
C LEU A 333 13.12 -56.42 6.94
N GLU A 334 13.40 -57.38 7.82
CA GLU A 334 13.94 -58.68 7.45
C GLU A 334 12.92 -59.45 6.58
N ARG A 335 11.64 -59.46 6.97
CA ARG A 335 10.56 -60.04 6.15
C ARG A 335 10.32 -59.31 4.83
N TYR A 336 10.45 -57.99 4.79
CA TYR A 336 10.36 -57.20 3.56
C TYR A 336 11.52 -57.46 2.61
N ARG A 337 12.72 -57.73 3.13
CA ARG A 337 13.85 -58.19 2.31
C ARG A 337 13.57 -59.56 1.72
N ASP A 338 13.02 -60.47 2.51
CA ASP A 338 12.63 -61.80 2.03
C ASP A 338 11.50 -61.70 0.98
N LEU A 339 10.54 -60.80 1.18
CA LEU A 339 9.47 -60.53 0.23
C LEU A 339 9.97 -59.82 -1.04
N ALA A 340 10.89 -58.86 -0.92
CA ALA A 340 11.50 -58.20 -2.06
C ALA A 340 12.29 -59.21 -2.91
N GLN A 341 13.03 -60.13 -2.27
CA GLN A 341 13.67 -61.23 -2.99
C GLN A 341 12.66 -62.17 -3.67
N ALA A 342 11.51 -62.41 -3.03
CA ALA A 342 10.44 -63.19 -3.65
C ALA A 342 9.77 -62.44 -4.81
N LEU A 343 9.61 -61.11 -4.71
CA LEU A 343 9.08 -60.26 -5.76
C LEU A 343 10.06 -60.12 -6.92
N ASP A 344 11.36 -59.98 -6.67
CA ASP A 344 12.39 -60.01 -7.71
C ASP A 344 12.37 -61.35 -8.44
N ALA A 345 12.18 -62.47 -7.73
CA ALA A 345 12.02 -63.78 -8.35
C ALA A 345 10.73 -63.89 -9.20
N VAL A 346 9.65 -63.22 -8.78
CA VAL A 346 8.39 -63.12 -9.54
C VAL A 346 8.51 -62.14 -10.70
N GLU A 347 9.23 -61.03 -10.56
CA GLU A 347 9.51 -60.05 -11.60
C GLU A 347 10.45 -60.61 -12.65
N ASP A 348 11.44 -61.41 -12.28
CA ASP A 348 12.27 -62.17 -13.23
C ASP A 348 11.43 -63.22 -13.96
N HIS A 349 10.51 -63.88 -13.25
CA HIS A 349 9.57 -64.81 -13.85
C HIS A 349 8.59 -64.11 -14.81
N LEU A 350 8.07 -62.95 -14.40
CA LEU A 350 7.14 -62.13 -15.15
C LEU A 350 7.83 -61.39 -16.29
N ALA A 351 9.07 -60.92 -16.16
CA ALA A 351 9.87 -60.36 -17.25
C ALA A 351 10.16 -61.44 -18.29
N GLY A 352 10.38 -62.68 -17.84
CA GLY A 352 10.37 -63.87 -18.70
C GLY A 352 9.04 -64.09 -19.43
N GLN A 353 7.91 -63.68 -18.86
CA GLN A 353 6.56 -63.76 -19.47
C GLN A 353 6.17 -62.49 -20.27
N TYR A 354 6.64 -61.29 -19.90
CA TYR A 354 6.33 -59.98 -20.48
C TYR A 354 7.21 -59.65 -21.69
N ALA A 355 8.34 -60.33 -21.85
CA ALA A 355 9.00 -60.46 -23.16
C ALA A 355 8.03 -61.03 -24.23
N ALA A 356 6.85 -61.51 -23.85
CA ALA A 356 5.82 -62.06 -24.73
C ALA A 356 4.50 -61.26 -24.87
N GLY A 357 4.28 -60.07 -24.26
CA GLY A 357 3.01 -59.34 -24.54
C GLY A 357 2.72 -58.00 -23.85
N GLU A 358 2.24 -57.03 -24.66
CA GLU A 358 1.95 -55.60 -24.40
C GLU A 358 0.66 -55.33 -23.56
N VAL A 359 0.74 -54.54 -22.47
CA VAL A 359 -0.33 -53.62 -22.03
C VAL A 359 0.27 -52.41 -21.28
N GLU A 360 0.01 -51.20 -21.76
CA GLU A 360 0.53 -49.93 -21.19
C GLU A 360 -0.57 -49.05 -20.60
N ALA A 361 -0.44 -48.70 -19.32
CA ALA A 361 -1.04 -47.50 -18.75
C ALA A 361 0.09 -46.63 -18.18
N THR A 362 0.64 -45.73 -18.99
CA THR A 362 1.73 -44.85 -18.57
C THR A 362 1.18 -43.47 -18.24
N THR A 363 1.02 -43.20 -16.94
CA THR A 363 0.79 -41.85 -16.43
C THR A 363 2.05 -41.03 -16.68
N VAL A 364 1.88 -39.82 -17.21
CA VAL A 364 2.97 -38.89 -17.55
C VAL A 364 2.87 -37.68 -16.64
N ARG A 365 4.00 -37.27 -16.06
CA ARG A 365 4.08 -36.10 -15.19
C ARG A 365 4.19 -34.83 -16.02
N GLY A 366 3.52 -33.76 -15.59
CA GLY A 366 3.67 -32.42 -16.14
C GLY A 366 3.61 -31.38 -15.04
N GLY A 367 4.19 -30.21 -15.24
CA GLY A 367 4.30 -29.17 -14.22
C GLY A 367 4.10 -27.79 -14.84
N LEU A 368 3.50 -26.88 -14.10
CA LEU A 368 3.30 -25.50 -14.52
C LEU A 368 3.70 -24.58 -13.36
N VAL A 369 4.52 -23.58 -13.63
CA VAL A 369 4.98 -22.58 -12.66
C VAL A 369 4.81 -21.19 -13.26
N GLY A 370 4.37 -20.23 -12.45
CA GLY A 370 4.37 -18.81 -12.81
C GLY A 370 4.74 -17.93 -11.62
N ALA A 371 5.46 -16.85 -11.89
CA ALA A 371 5.89 -15.93 -10.83
C ALA A 371 4.73 -15.14 -10.20
N ARG A 372 3.73 -14.73 -11.00
CA ARG A 372 2.62 -13.87 -10.56
C ARG A 372 1.32 -14.66 -10.35
N PRO A 373 0.66 -14.62 -9.18
CA PRO A 373 -0.62 -15.29 -8.95
C PRO A 373 -1.72 -14.99 -9.98
N LEU A 374 -1.78 -13.74 -10.47
CA LEU A 374 -2.76 -13.32 -11.48
C LEU A 374 -2.63 -14.04 -12.84
N SER A 375 -1.47 -14.64 -13.13
CA SER A 375 -1.25 -15.40 -14.36
C SER A 375 -1.77 -16.84 -14.27
N HIS A 376 -2.12 -17.33 -13.08
CA HIS A 376 -2.46 -18.74 -12.84
C HIS A 376 -3.60 -19.24 -13.71
N GLU A 377 -4.73 -18.52 -13.77
CA GLU A 377 -5.90 -18.97 -14.55
C GLU A 377 -5.62 -18.99 -16.06
N LEU A 378 -4.94 -17.97 -16.58
CA LEU A 378 -4.63 -17.84 -18.00
C LEU A 378 -3.59 -18.88 -18.45
N LEU A 379 -2.52 -19.05 -17.68
CA LEU A 379 -1.49 -20.05 -17.94
C LEU A 379 -2.01 -21.48 -17.83
N SER A 380 -2.81 -21.79 -16.80
CA SER A 380 -3.40 -23.12 -16.62
C SER A 380 -4.30 -23.47 -17.80
N LYS A 381 -5.12 -22.52 -18.26
CA LYS A 381 -5.97 -22.71 -19.43
C LYS A 381 -5.15 -22.93 -20.72
N ALA A 382 -4.10 -22.16 -20.95
CA ALA A 382 -3.24 -22.33 -22.12
C ALA A 382 -2.49 -23.67 -22.08
N TYR A 383 -2.04 -24.08 -20.90
CA TYR A 383 -1.39 -25.37 -20.66
C TYR A 383 -2.35 -26.54 -20.94
N GLU A 384 -3.58 -26.49 -20.41
CA GLU A 384 -4.59 -27.54 -20.62
C GLU A 384 -5.02 -27.65 -22.09
N ASN A 385 -5.15 -26.52 -22.80
CA ASN A 385 -5.40 -26.52 -24.25
C ASN A 385 -4.27 -27.23 -25.03
N LEU A 386 -3.01 -27.06 -24.61
CA LEU A 386 -1.89 -27.76 -25.22
C LEU A 386 -1.91 -29.26 -24.89
N VAL A 387 -2.21 -29.64 -23.64
CA VAL A 387 -2.39 -31.02 -23.21
C VAL A 387 -3.45 -31.72 -24.08
N ASP A 388 -4.61 -31.10 -24.26
CA ASP A 388 -5.69 -31.61 -25.11
C ASP A 388 -5.26 -31.70 -26.58
N ALA A 389 -4.57 -30.69 -27.11
CA ALA A 389 -4.10 -30.67 -28.50
C ALA A 389 -3.11 -31.81 -28.81
N VAL A 390 -2.38 -32.32 -27.81
CA VAL A 390 -1.46 -33.46 -27.96
C VAL A 390 -2.11 -34.81 -27.59
N ASP A 391 -3.43 -34.87 -27.52
CA ASP A 391 -4.26 -36.02 -27.14
C ASP A 391 -3.88 -36.61 -25.76
N LEU A 392 -3.54 -35.75 -24.80
CA LEU A 392 -3.41 -36.12 -23.40
C LEU A 392 -4.65 -35.64 -22.63
N ARG A 393 -4.93 -36.29 -21.50
CA ARG A 393 -5.98 -35.87 -20.57
C ARG A 393 -5.39 -35.63 -19.19
N VAL A 394 -5.82 -34.54 -18.54
CA VAL A 394 -5.53 -34.30 -17.13
C VAL A 394 -6.31 -35.30 -16.29
N ARG A 395 -5.63 -36.12 -15.48
CA ARG A 395 -6.29 -37.01 -14.49
C ARG A 395 -6.36 -36.38 -13.11
N MET A 396 -5.30 -35.68 -12.75
CA MET A 396 -5.15 -35.08 -11.43
C MET A 396 -4.28 -33.84 -11.56
N GLN A 397 -4.64 -32.83 -10.78
CA GLN A 397 -3.90 -31.60 -10.61
C GLN A 397 -3.66 -31.40 -9.12
N VAL A 398 -2.44 -31.04 -8.75
CA VAL A 398 -2.05 -30.78 -7.37
C VAL A 398 -1.45 -29.38 -7.35
N PRO A 399 -2.22 -28.35 -6.94
CA PRO A 399 -1.68 -27.01 -6.74
C PRO A 399 -0.72 -27.01 -5.55
N ALA A 400 0.39 -26.28 -5.66
CA ALA A 400 1.36 -26.13 -4.59
C ALA A 400 2.09 -24.79 -4.72
N GLY A 401 2.49 -24.20 -3.58
CA GLY A 401 3.13 -22.88 -3.52
C GLY A 401 2.19 -21.71 -3.83
N GLU A 402 2.42 -20.57 -3.17
CA GLU A 402 1.71 -19.31 -3.44
C GLU A 402 2.56 -18.33 -4.25
N GLU A 403 3.86 -18.23 -3.94
CA GLU A 403 4.81 -17.33 -4.62
C GLU A 403 6.21 -17.98 -4.70
N PRO A 404 6.66 -18.45 -5.88
CA PRO A 404 5.89 -18.62 -7.12
C PRO A 404 4.83 -19.72 -6.96
N TRP A 405 3.66 -19.53 -7.58
CA TRP A 405 2.66 -20.58 -7.62
C TRP A 405 3.07 -21.67 -8.60
N HIS A 406 2.72 -22.91 -8.29
CA HIS A 406 2.94 -24.03 -9.19
C HIS A 406 1.81 -25.05 -9.14
N THR A 407 1.65 -25.81 -10.21
CA THR A 407 0.63 -26.86 -10.32
C THR A 407 1.24 -28.09 -10.96
N GLN A 408 1.17 -29.20 -10.24
CA GLN A 408 1.63 -30.51 -10.70
C GLN A 408 0.47 -31.24 -11.39
N TYR A 409 0.66 -31.57 -12.67
CA TYR A 409 -0.28 -32.32 -13.49
C TYR A 409 0.12 -33.79 -13.63
N TYR A 410 -0.87 -34.68 -13.54
CA TYR A 410 -0.74 -36.09 -13.87
C TYR A 410 -1.61 -36.38 -15.10
N LEU A 411 -0.93 -36.66 -16.21
CA LEU A 411 -1.50 -36.77 -17.55
C LEU A 411 -1.61 -38.25 -17.95
N ALA A 412 -2.59 -38.58 -18.77
CA ALA A 412 -2.71 -39.91 -19.39
C ALA A 412 -3.06 -39.81 -20.87
N GLY A 413 -2.78 -40.87 -21.62
CA GLY A 413 -3.23 -41.00 -23.01
C GLY A 413 -2.19 -41.59 -23.96
N LYS A 414 -0.90 -41.33 -23.72
CA LYS A 414 0.19 -41.78 -24.59
C LYS A 414 1.42 -42.23 -23.82
N ASN A 415 2.14 -43.19 -24.40
CA ASN A 415 3.44 -43.62 -23.93
C ASN A 415 4.48 -42.48 -23.97
N PRO A 416 5.33 -42.31 -22.94
CA PRO A 416 6.42 -41.32 -22.92
C PRO A 416 7.35 -41.34 -24.15
N ALA A 417 7.69 -42.52 -24.66
CA ALA A 417 8.53 -42.69 -25.85
C ALA A 417 7.84 -42.21 -27.12
N ARG A 418 6.52 -42.45 -27.24
CA ARG A 418 5.70 -41.93 -28.34
C ARG A 418 5.56 -40.41 -28.24
N LEU A 419 5.24 -39.89 -27.05
CA LEU A 419 5.19 -38.45 -26.80
C LEU A 419 6.50 -37.76 -27.18
N ARG A 420 7.64 -38.32 -26.80
CA ARG A 420 8.95 -37.76 -27.18
C ARG A 420 9.10 -37.63 -28.70
N ARG A 421 8.70 -38.67 -29.45
CA ARG A 421 8.74 -38.63 -30.93
C ARG A 421 7.79 -37.56 -31.48
N ASP A 422 6.58 -37.50 -30.96
CA ASP A 422 5.55 -36.53 -31.38
C ASP A 422 6.00 -35.09 -31.09
N PHE A 423 6.65 -34.84 -29.95
CA PHE A 423 7.15 -33.52 -29.57
C PHE A 423 8.39 -33.10 -30.36
N VAL A 424 9.31 -34.02 -30.71
CA VAL A 424 10.41 -33.70 -31.65
C VAL A 424 9.84 -33.28 -33.00
N ALA A 425 8.86 -34.02 -33.53
CA ALA A 425 8.18 -33.64 -34.76
C ALA A 425 7.41 -32.30 -34.64
N LEU A 426 6.83 -32.01 -33.46
CA LEU A 426 6.20 -30.73 -33.19
C LEU A 426 7.22 -29.58 -33.19
N LEU A 427 8.39 -29.75 -32.55
CA LEU A 427 9.47 -28.76 -32.56
C LEU A 427 9.96 -28.44 -33.98
N ASP A 428 10.15 -29.47 -34.80
CA ASP A 428 10.51 -29.30 -36.22
C ASP A 428 9.40 -28.53 -36.98
N GLY A 429 8.14 -28.88 -36.70
CA GLY A 429 6.95 -28.28 -37.28
C GLY A 429 6.65 -26.86 -36.81
N LEU A 430 7.23 -26.41 -35.69
CA LEU A 430 7.02 -25.06 -35.17
C LEU A 430 7.37 -24.01 -36.23
N ARG A 431 8.39 -24.24 -37.08
CA ARG A 431 8.79 -23.31 -38.15
C ARG A 431 7.79 -23.18 -39.31
N GLY A 432 6.90 -24.16 -39.49
CA GLY A 432 5.99 -24.21 -40.62
C GLY A 432 4.98 -23.08 -40.66
N THR A 433 4.52 -22.73 -41.86
CA THR A 433 3.42 -21.80 -42.11
C THR A 433 2.21 -22.59 -42.64
N GLY A 434 1.25 -22.90 -41.78
CA GLY A 434 0.05 -23.65 -42.16
C GLY A 434 -0.65 -24.22 -40.93
N PRO A 435 -1.99 -24.25 -40.85
CA PRO A 435 -2.71 -24.51 -39.61
C PRO A 435 -2.32 -25.86 -38.98
N ASP A 436 -1.84 -25.84 -37.73
CA ASP A 436 -1.65 -27.04 -36.90
C ASP A 436 -2.12 -26.68 -35.48
N PRO A 437 -3.21 -27.29 -34.97
CA PRO A 437 -3.76 -26.95 -33.66
C PRO A 437 -2.75 -27.14 -32.52
N ARG A 438 -1.81 -28.08 -32.65
CA ARG A 438 -0.74 -28.30 -31.65
C ARG A 438 0.25 -27.15 -31.65
N ARG A 439 0.64 -26.70 -32.85
CA ARG A 439 1.55 -25.56 -33.00
C ARG A 439 0.90 -24.28 -32.47
N ASP A 440 -0.36 -24.07 -32.80
CA ASP A 440 -1.11 -22.89 -32.37
C ASP A 440 -1.30 -22.89 -30.84
N ALA A 441 -1.52 -24.07 -30.22
CA ALA A 441 -1.55 -24.22 -28.77
C ALA A 441 -0.19 -23.97 -28.09
N VAL A 442 0.93 -24.42 -28.68
CA VAL A 442 2.28 -24.08 -28.18
C VAL A 442 2.52 -22.57 -28.23
N HIS A 443 2.09 -21.91 -29.31
CA HIS A 443 2.23 -20.46 -29.43
C HIS A 443 1.34 -19.69 -28.43
N ALA A 444 0.13 -20.17 -28.17
CA ALA A 444 -0.73 -19.59 -27.14
C ALA A 444 -0.09 -19.73 -25.74
N LEU A 445 0.43 -20.91 -25.38
CA LEU A 445 1.13 -21.12 -24.11
C LEU A 445 2.40 -20.26 -23.99
N ALA A 446 3.17 -20.15 -25.06
CA ALA A 446 4.34 -19.27 -25.15
C ALA A 446 4.00 -17.79 -24.87
N LEU A 447 2.89 -17.31 -25.42
CA LEU A 447 2.43 -15.93 -25.22
C LEU A 447 2.07 -15.66 -23.76
N GLU A 448 1.34 -16.59 -23.13
CA GLU A 448 0.96 -16.46 -21.71
C GLU A 448 2.18 -16.59 -20.78
N LEU A 449 3.16 -17.44 -21.11
CA LEU A 449 4.40 -17.55 -20.35
C LEU A 449 5.21 -16.25 -20.40
N ARG A 450 5.27 -15.57 -21.55
CA ARG A 450 5.90 -14.25 -21.66
C ARG A 450 5.20 -13.19 -20.79
N ALA A 451 3.87 -13.23 -20.73
CA ALA A 451 3.10 -12.28 -19.92
C ALA A 451 3.29 -12.49 -18.40
N ALA A 452 3.79 -13.65 -17.98
CA ALA A 452 4.01 -14.02 -16.58
C ALA A 452 5.38 -13.60 -16.00
N ASP A 453 6.21 -12.88 -16.77
CA ASP A 453 7.63 -12.53 -16.53
C ASP A 453 8.58 -13.73 -16.41
N GLU A 454 8.28 -14.68 -15.54
CA GLU A 454 9.01 -15.94 -15.39
C GLU A 454 8.01 -17.07 -15.29
N GLY A 455 8.28 -18.15 -16.02
CA GLY A 455 7.37 -19.28 -16.06
C GLY A 455 7.99 -20.54 -16.63
N PHE A 456 7.40 -21.66 -16.25
CA PHE A 456 7.84 -22.98 -16.68
C PHE A 456 6.60 -23.83 -16.97
N ALA A 457 6.65 -24.56 -18.08
CA ALA A 457 5.64 -25.54 -18.43
C ALA A 457 6.32 -26.83 -18.89
N GLN A 458 5.92 -27.96 -18.32
CA GLN A 458 6.39 -29.30 -18.67
C GLN A 458 5.21 -30.20 -18.98
N ILE A 459 5.22 -30.85 -20.14
CA ILE A 459 4.28 -31.91 -20.51
C ILE A 459 5.10 -33.16 -20.85
N GLY A 460 5.32 -34.01 -19.85
CA GLY A 460 6.19 -35.17 -19.98
C GLY A 460 7.62 -34.78 -20.39
N PRO A 461 8.11 -35.20 -21.57
CA PRO A 461 9.43 -34.84 -22.04
C PRO A 461 9.52 -33.42 -22.63
N PHE A 462 8.39 -32.77 -22.94
CA PHE A 462 8.38 -31.44 -23.54
C PHE A 462 8.40 -30.36 -22.47
N VAL A 463 9.27 -29.36 -22.63
CA VAL A 463 9.44 -28.27 -21.68
C VAL A 463 9.47 -26.93 -22.41
N ILE A 464 8.82 -25.92 -21.85
CA ILE A 464 8.92 -24.51 -22.23
C ILE A 464 9.33 -23.71 -20.98
N ILE A 465 10.30 -22.82 -21.13
CA ILE A 465 10.83 -21.98 -20.05
C ILE A 465 10.86 -20.54 -20.53
N HIS A 466 10.36 -19.63 -19.70
CA HIS A 466 10.53 -18.20 -19.84
C HIS A 466 11.32 -17.68 -18.64
N VAL A 467 12.50 -17.13 -18.89
CA VAL A 467 13.37 -16.51 -17.87
C VAL A 467 13.97 -15.26 -18.48
N GLU A 468 13.85 -14.13 -17.77
CA GLU A 468 14.32 -12.82 -18.22
C GLU A 468 13.75 -12.46 -19.61
N ASP A 469 14.59 -12.40 -20.63
CA ASP A 469 14.23 -12.08 -22.02
C ASP A 469 14.27 -13.31 -22.94
N ASP A 470 14.39 -14.52 -22.38
CA ASP A 470 14.53 -15.77 -23.13
C ASP A 470 13.32 -16.70 -22.95
N LEU A 471 12.69 -17.07 -24.07
CA LEU A 471 11.63 -18.06 -24.19
C LEU A 471 12.14 -19.27 -24.96
N LEU A 472 12.50 -20.31 -24.21
CA LEU A 472 13.12 -21.53 -24.73
C LEU A 472 12.14 -22.70 -24.68
N CYS A 473 12.20 -23.59 -25.66
CA CYS A 473 11.53 -24.88 -25.56
C CYS A 473 12.43 -26.04 -25.99
N GLY A 474 12.19 -27.22 -25.42
CA GLY A 474 13.00 -28.39 -25.68
C GLY A 474 12.30 -29.71 -25.39
N VAL A 475 12.88 -30.79 -25.91
CA VAL A 475 12.40 -32.16 -25.72
C VAL A 475 13.47 -33.02 -25.05
N LEU A 476 13.17 -33.42 -23.83
CA LEU A 476 14.02 -34.21 -22.97
C LEU A 476 13.87 -35.71 -23.26
N THR A 477 14.94 -36.46 -23.01
CA THR A 477 14.88 -37.91 -22.83
C THR A 477 14.22 -38.25 -21.50
N VAL A 478 13.82 -39.52 -21.32
CA VAL A 478 13.23 -39.98 -20.05
C VAL A 478 14.21 -39.78 -18.88
N ALA A 479 15.52 -39.99 -19.10
CA ALA A 479 16.55 -39.77 -18.09
C ALA A 479 16.75 -38.28 -17.78
N GLU A 480 16.71 -37.41 -18.79
CA GLU A 480 16.80 -35.95 -18.60
C GLU A 480 15.55 -35.40 -17.91
N ALA A 481 14.34 -35.83 -18.28
CA ALA A 481 13.08 -35.39 -17.67
C ALA A 481 12.99 -35.76 -16.17
N ARG A 482 13.59 -36.89 -15.75
CA ARG A 482 13.70 -37.22 -14.32
C ARG A 482 14.65 -36.32 -13.54
N ARG A 483 15.62 -35.69 -14.22
CA ARG A 483 16.61 -34.76 -13.64
C ARG A 483 16.22 -33.29 -13.83
N PHE A 484 15.23 -33.05 -14.67
CA PHE A 484 14.74 -31.74 -15.08
C PHE A 484 13.27 -31.68 -14.68
N ASP A 485 13.09 -31.48 -13.38
CA ASP A 485 11.79 -31.43 -12.74
C ASP A 485 11.50 -30.00 -12.28
N MET A 486 10.23 -29.75 -11.93
CA MET A 486 9.73 -28.47 -11.43
C MET A 486 10.58 -27.90 -10.29
N ASP A 487 11.01 -28.74 -9.35
CA ASP A 487 11.85 -28.34 -8.20
C ASP A 487 13.18 -27.72 -8.63
N ARG A 488 13.73 -28.20 -9.76
CA ARG A 488 14.98 -27.66 -10.29
C ARG A 488 14.79 -26.27 -10.91
N PHE A 489 13.66 -26.06 -11.61
CA PHE A 489 13.32 -24.73 -12.11
C PHE A 489 13.07 -23.76 -10.95
N LEU A 490 12.31 -24.18 -9.94
CA LEU A 490 12.05 -23.39 -8.73
C LEU A 490 13.34 -23.02 -7.97
N GLY A 491 14.35 -23.90 -7.97
CA GLY A 491 15.63 -23.65 -7.32
C GLY A 491 16.56 -22.71 -8.09
N ASP A 492 16.64 -22.84 -9.42
CA ASP A 492 17.48 -22.00 -10.28
C ASP A 492 16.95 -21.96 -11.74
N PRO A 493 16.08 -20.98 -12.06
CA PRO A 493 15.51 -20.83 -13.40
C PRO A 493 16.57 -20.64 -14.50
N ALA A 494 17.64 -19.89 -14.21
CA ALA A 494 18.70 -19.58 -15.17
C ALA A 494 19.55 -20.82 -15.50
N ALA A 495 19.85 -21.67 -14.51
CA ALA A 495 20.51 -22.95 -14.75
C ALA A 495 19.63 -23.93 -15.54
N ALA A 496 18.32 -23.92 -15.31
CA ALA A 496 17.38 -24.72 -16.09
C ALA A 496 17.36 -24.28 -17.57
N ALA A 497 17.27 -22.98 -17.84
CA ALA A 497 17.37 -22.41 -19.19
C ALA A 497 18.72 -22.75 -19.87
N SER A 498 19.83 -22.61 -19.14
CA SER A 498 21.17 -22.98 -19.63
C SER A 498 21.26 -24.47 -19.98
N GLY A 499 20.60 -25.33 -19.20
CA GLY A 499 20.51 -26.77 -19.48
C GLY A 499 19.77 -27.10 -20.78
N LEU A 500 18.69 -26.36 -21.10
CA LEU A 500 17.97 -26.55 -22.36
C LEU A 500 18.81 -26.16 -23.58
N ARG A 501 19.62 -25.10 -23.48
CA ARG A 501 20.53 -24.67 -24.57
C ARG A 501 21.60 -25.70 -24.94
N LEU A 502 21.91 -26.63 -24.04
CA LEU A 502 22.86 -27.71 -24.28
C LEU A 502 22.24 -28.91 -25.01
N LEU A 503 20.93 -28.92 -25.23
CA LEU A 503 20.28 -29.96 -25.99
C LEU A 503 20.68 -29.87 -27.48
N PRO A 504 20.72 -31.01 -28.20
CA PRO A 504 20.92 -31.01 -29.65
C PRO A 504 19.90 -30.13 -30.37
N GLU A 505 20.28 -29.49 -31.48
CA GLU A 505 19.43 -28.57 -32.25
C GLU A 505 18.07 -29.16 -32.64
N GLN A 506 17.98 -30.48 -32.84
CA GLN A 506 16.74 -31.19 -33.17
C GLN A 506 15.76 -31.29 -32.00
N ARG A 507 16.22 -31.02 -30.78
CA ARG A 507 15.47 -31.15 -29.52
C ARG A 507 15.35 -29.81 -28.78
N PHE A 508 15.75 -28.72 -29.41
CA PHE A 508 15.81 -27.40 -28.81
C PHE A 508 15.35 -26.34 -29.80
N ARG A 509 14.62 -25.35 -29.30
CA ARG A 509 14.19 -24.20 -30.08
C ARG A 509 14.14 -22.97 -29.19
N ASP A 510 14.70 -21.88 -29.70
CA ASP A 510 14.44 -20.53 -29.20
C ASP A 510 13.16 -20.00 -29.88
N LEU A 511 12.20 -19.55 -29.07
CA LEU A 511 10.91 -19.03 -29.52
C LEU A 511 10.91 -17.51 -29.71
N ASP A 512 11.92 -16.77 -29.22
CA ASP A 512 12.05 -15.32 -29.39
C ASP A 512 12.60 -14.92 -30.76
N GLU A 513 13.41 -15.77 -31.40
CA GLU A 513 13.98 -15.53 -32.75
C GLU A 513 12.90 -15.20 -33.82
N ARG A 514 11.64 -15.57 -33.58
CA ARG A 514 10.54 -15.33 -34.51
C ARG A 514 9.97 -13.92 -34.47
N THR A 515 10.15 -13.18 -33.39
CA THR A 515 9.66 -11.79 -33.32
C THR A 515 10.52 -10.85 -34.18
N GLN A 516 11.70 -11.27 -34.66
CA GLN A 516 12.58 -10.45 -35.52
C GLN A 516 12.39 -10.67 -37.04
N THR A 517 11.65 -11.69 -37.48
CA THR A 517 11.53 -12.03 -38.93
C THR A 517 10.12 -12.08 -39.50
N ALA A 518 9.11 -11.68 -38.72
CA ALA A 518 7.76 -11.33 -39.20
C ALA A 518 7.60 -9.81 -39.15
#